data_AF-A0A917PC28-F1
#
_entry.id   AF-A0A917PC28-F1
#
_cell.length_a   1.000
_cell.length_b   1.000
_cell.length_c   1.000
_cell.angle_alpha   90.00
_cell.angle_beta   90.00
_cell.angle_gamma   90.00
#
_symmetry.space_group_name_H-M   'P 1'
#
loop_
_entity.id
_entity.type
_entity.pdbx_description
1 polymer ?
#
loop_
_entity_poly.entity_id
_entity_poly.type
_entity_poly.pdbx_seq_one_letter_code
_entity_poly.pdbx_strand_id
1 'polypeptide(L)'
;MNKHGHLADFLQARRSQLQPQDVGLETYGERRRVPGLRREELAMLAGISAPYYTRLEQGQSRNASREVLDAVASALRLDESERAHLHTLARAPRRSRTAGRPPVERVTPATSALLAAIEGTPAVVVGRRSDVLAWNRPGHGLFAGHLDPDSPDDPGRRPNMARLVFLDAHTRDLYTDWPAKARAVVGNLRLTGSNKSC
;
A
#
# COMPACT_ATOMS: atom_id res chain seq x y z
N MET A 1 16.14 0.73 3.62
CA MET A 1 15.13 1.56 2.91
C MET A 1 14.39 2.41 3.92
N ASN A 2 14.63 3.73 3.90
CA ASN A 2 14.01 4.66 4.83
C ASN A 2 12.51 4.74 4.56
N LYS A 3 11.73 4.28 5.54
CA LYS A 3 10.27 4.14 5.52
C LYS A 3 9.62 5.48 5.85
N HIS A 4 9.69 6.43 4.93
CA HIS A 4 8.95 7.69 5.06
C HIS A 4 7.45 7.40 4.84
N GLY A 5 6.55 8.22 5.42
CA GLY A 5 5.11 8.02 5.28
C GLY A 5 4.62 8.36 3.86
N HIS A 6 3.45 7.87 3.44
CA HIS A 6 2.93 8.10 2.07
C HIS A 6 2.94 9.58 1.63
N LEU A 7 2.69 10.53 2.54
CA LEU A 7 2.81 11.96 2.28
C LEU A 7 4.25 12.38 1.92
N ALA A 8 5.23 11.88 2.65
CA ALA A 8 6.64 12.20 2.45
C ALA A 8 7.15 11.64 1.12
N ASP A 9 6.79 10.40 0.79
CA ASP A 9 7.14 9.78 -0.50
C ASP A 9 6.54 10.58 -1.67
N PHE A 10 5.28 11.01 -1.53
CA PHE A 10 4.61 11.84 -2.53
C PHE A 10 5.33 13.19 -2.73
N LEU A 11 5.64 13.91 -1.64
CA LEU A 11 6.35 15.18 -1.71
C LEU A 11 7.73 15.05 -2.36
N GLN A 12 8.49 14.02 -1.97
CA GLN A 12 9.81 13.75 -2.53
C GLN A 12 9.74 13.44 -4.02
N ALA A 13 8.78 12.60 -4.45
CA ALA A 13 8.59 12.25 -5.85
C ALA A 13 8.25 13.49 -6.68
N ARG A 14 7.29 14.31 -6.23
CA ARG A 14 6.89 15.53 -6.95
C ARG A 14 8.01 16.55 -7.03
N ARG A 15 8.76 16.76 -5.95
CA ARG A 15 9.91 17.67 -5.97
C ARG A 15 11.00 17.23 -6.95
N SER A 16 11.27 15.92 -7.04
CA SER A 16 12.30 15.41 -7.96
C SER A 16 11.95 15.54 -9.45
N GLN A 17 10.67 15.72 -9.78
CA GLN A 17 10.19 15.87 -11.16
C GLN A 17 10.23 17.32 -11.65
N LEU A 18 10.18 18.29 -10.74
CA LEU A 18 10.13 19.71 -11.09
C LEU A 18 11.55 20.25 -11.32
N GLN A 19 11.80 20.84 -12.49
CA GLN A 19 13.04 21.54 -12.73
C GLN A 19 12.95 22.98 -12.23
N PRO A 20 14.05 23.59 -11.77
CA PRO A 20 14.01 24.95 -11.23
C PRO A 20 13.56 26.01 -12.24
N GLN A 21 13.87 25.79 -13.52
CA GLN A 21 13.35 26.60 -14.63
C GLN A 21 11.81 26.55 -14.76
N ASP A 22 11.16 25.43 -14.37
CA ASP A 22 9.69 25.29 -14.43
C ASP A 22 8.98 26.15 -13.38
N VAL A 23 9.72 26.68 -12.41
CA VAL A 23 9.26 27.57 -11.33
C VAL A 23 9.94 28.94 -11.37
N GLY A 24 10.58 29.28 -12.49
CA GLY A 24 11.18 30.60 -12.69
C GLY A 24 12.48 30.84 -11.92
N LEU A 25 13.15 29.78 -11.45
CA LEU A 25 14.45 29.88 -10.79
C LEU A 25 15.58 29.72 -11.82
N GLU A 26 16.41 30.75 -11.91
CA GLU A 26 17.64 30.73 -12.72
C GLU A 26 18.69 29.82 -12.08
N THR A 27 19.28 28.93 -12.88
CA THR A 27 20.33 28.03 -12.39
C THR A 27 21.70 28.64 -12.71
N TYR A 28 22.27 29.39 -11.77
CA TYR A 28 23.62 29.95 -11.92
C TYR A 28 24.69 28.90 -11.62
N GLY A 29 25.44 28.48 -12.65
CA GLY A 29 26.86 28.07 -12.59
C GLY A 29 27.32 26.92 -11.68
N GLU A 30 26.51 26.41 -10.76
CA GLU A 30 26.93 25.37 -9.81
C GLU A 30 26.67 23.96 -10.34
N ARG A 31 27.67 23.07 -10.18
CA ARG A 31 27.52 21.62 -10.36
C ARG A 31 26.43 21.09 -9.41
N ARG A 32 25.18 21.02 -9.89
CA ARG A 32 24.01 20.58 -9.12
C ARG A 32 24.12 19.07 -8.83
N ARG A 33 24.15 18.70 -7.55
CA ARG A 33 24.28 17.30 -7.09
C ARG A 33 22.95 16.53 -6.98
N VAL A 34 21.81 17.22 -7.10
CA VAL A 34 20.48 16.62 -6.85
C VAL A 34 19.62 16.80 -8.11
N PRO A 35 18.97 15.74 -8.63
CA PRO A 35 17.98 15.87 -9.69
C PRO A 35 16.72 16.58 -9.17
N GLY A 36 16.24 17.58 -9.93
CA GLY A 36 15.05 18.37 -9.61
C GLY A 36 15.29 19.53 -8.62
N LEU A 37 14.20 20.06 -8.08
CA LEU A 37 14.19 21.20 -7.17
C LEU A 37 14.81 20.85 -5.81
N ARG A 38 15.68 21.71 -5.25
CA ARG A 38 16.23 21.55 -3.89
C ARG A 38 15.13 21.78 -2.85
N ARG A 39 15.31 21.21 -1.65
CA ARG A 39 14.37 21.42 -0.52
C ARG A 39 14.24 22.89 -0.13
N GLU A 40 15.35 23.60 -0.17
CA GLU A 40 15.42 25.03 0.16
C GLU A 40 14.70 25.88 -0.88
N GLU A 41 14.91 25.58 -2.17
CA GLU A 41 14.22 26.24 -3.29
C GLU A 41 12.69 26.05 -3.15
N LEU A 42 12.23 24.82 -2.86
CA LEU A 42 10.81 24.57 -2.66
C LEU A 42 10.24 25.28 -1.42
N ALA A 43 10.97 25.23 -0.30
CA ALA A 43 10.53 25.90 0.93
C ALA A 43 10.38 27.41 0.73
N MET A 44 11.31 28.02 -0.01
CA MET A 44 11.24 29.43 -0.41
C MET A 44 9.98 29.71 -1.25
N LEU A 45 9.72 28.92 -2.29
CA LEU A 45 8.53 29.08 -3.14
C LEU A 45 7.21 28.89 -2.36
N ALA A 46 7.20 28.00 -1.38
CA ALA A 46 6.04 27.73 -0.52
C ALA A 46 5.92 28.72 0.67
N GLY A 47 6.86 29.65 0.84
CA GLY A 47 6.84 30.60 1.97
C GLY A 47 6.97 29.95 3.35
N ILE A 48 7.64 28.80 3.43
CA ILE A 48 7.85 28.05 4.69
C ILE A 48 9.35 27.87 4.96
N SER A 49 9.71 27.53 6.20
CA SER A 49 11.11 27.30 6.53
C SER A 49 11.64 25.97 5.96
N ALA A 50 12.86 25.98 5.43
CA ALA A 50 13.51 24.77 4.89
C ALA A 50 13.61 23.60 5.90
N PRO A 51 13.88 23.83 7.20
CA PRO A 51 13.81 22.77 8.20
C PRO A 51 12.40 22.21 8.39
N TYR A 52 11.36 23.03 8.25
CA TYR A 52 9.98 22.58 8.33
C TYR A 52 9.58 21.72 7.13
N TYR A 53 9.94 22.14 5.92
CA TYR A 53 9.75 21.30 4.71
C TYR A 53 10.53 19.98 4.78
N THR A 54 11.77 20.02 5.29
CA THR A 54 12.57 18.82 5.50
C THR A 54 11.87 17.85 6.47
N ARG A 55 11.27 18.35 7.56
CA ARG A 55 10.46 17.52 8.47
C ARG A 55 9.19 17.00 7.80
N LEU A 56 8.60 17.71 6.83
CA LEU A 56 7.47 17.19 6.05
C LEU A 56 7.91 16.02 5.15
N GLU A 57 8.97 16.19 4.37
CA GLU A 57 9.54 15.13 3.51
C GLU A 57 10.13 13.96 4.28
N GLN A 58 10.54 14.13 5.55
CA GLN A 58 10.99 13.02 6.37
C GLN A 58 9.82 12.28 7.04
N GLY A 59 8.61 12.83 6.94
CA GLY A 59 7.46 12.36 7.69
C GLY A 59 7.71 12.54 9.19
N GLN A 60 8.10 13.70 9.66
CA GLN A 60 8.25 14.00 11.10
C GLN A 60 7.30 15.11 11.57
N SER A 61 6.76 15.91 10.64
CA SER A 61 5.70 16.86 10.95
C SER A 61 4.39 16.14 11.23
N ARG A 62 3.73 16.50 12.35
CA ARG A 62 2.55 15.80 12.87
C ARG A 62 1.24 16.35 12.33
N ASN A 63 1.16 17.63 11.99
CA ASN A 63 -0.04 18.32 11.50
C ASN A 63 0.35 19.53 10.64
N ALA A 64 0.50 19.36 9.33
CA ALA A 64 0.59 20.51 8.43
C ALA A 64 -0.79 21.15 8.33
N SER A 65 -0.87 22.48 8.43
CA SER A 65 -2.14 23.18 8.25
C SER A 65 -2.58 23.09 6.79
N ARG A 66 -3.86 23.35 6.53
CA ARG A 66 -4.40 23.35 5.16
C ARG A 66 -3.67 24.38 4.29
N GLU A 67 -3.41 25.56 4.86
CA GLU A 67 -2.73 26.67 4.20
C GLU A 67 -1.30 26.28 3.80
N VAL A 68 -0.57 25.59 4.68
CA VAL A 68 0.76 25.06 4.40
C VAL A 68 0.72 24.05 3.25
N LEU A 69 -0.26 23.13 3.26
CA LEU A 69 -0.40 22.13 2.18
C LEU A 69 -0.75 22.79 0.85
N ASP A 70 -1.61 23.82 0.87
CA ASP A 70 -1.98 24.56 -0.34
C ASP A 70 -0.80 25.37 -0.89
N ALA A 71 0.03 25.96 -0.03
CA ALA A 71 1.25 26.65 -0.43
C ALA A 71 2.28 25.67 -1.05
N VAL A 72 2.48 24.51 -0.42
CA VAL A 72 3.35 23.45 -0.94
C VAL A 72 2.84 22.91 -2.28
N ALA A 73 1.52 22.72 -2.41
CA ALA A 73 0.92 22.26 -3.66
C ALA A 73 1.11 23.27 -4.80
N SER A 74 0.97 24.57 -4.49
CA SER A 74 1.21 25.64 -5.46
C SER A 74 2.68 25.71 -5.88
N ALA A 75 3.61 25.60 -4.92
CA ALA A 75 5.05 25.56 -5.21
C ALA A 75 5.46 24.34 -6.06
N LEU A 76 4.78 23.21 -5.87
CA LEU A 76 4.96 21.99 -6.67
C LEU A 76 4.19 22.01 -8.01
N ARG A 77 3.43 23.08 -8.30
CA ARG A 77 2.56 23.19 -9.48
C ARG A 77 1.60 21.99 -9.65
N LEU A 78 1.09 21.47 -8.54
CA LEU A 78 0.17 20.33 -8.56
C LEU A 78 -1.16 20.67 -9.23
N ASP A 79 -1.67 19.74 -10.03
CA ASP A 79 -3.03 19.83 -10.58
C ASP A 79 -4.10 19.56 -9.51
N GLU A 80 -5.38 19.77 -9.85
CA GLU A 80 -6.48 19.62 -8.89
C GLU A 80 -6.59 18.20 -8.31
N SER A 81 -6.32 17.18 -9.12
CA SER A 81 -6.35 15.78 -8.67
C SER A 81 -5.22 15.46 -7.69
N GLU A 82 -4.04 16.00 -7.95
CA GLU A 82 -2.84 15.87 -7.13
C GLU A 82 -2.96 16.64 -5.83
N ARG A 83 -3.60 17.82 -5.85
CA ARG A 83 -3.97 18.61 -4.67
C ARG A 83 -4.92 17.83 -3.76
N ALA A 84 -5.99 17.26 -4.32
CA ALA A 84 -6.92 16.42 -3.58
C ALA A 84 -6.22 15.20 -2.98
N HIS A 85 -5.30 14.59 -3.72
CA HIS A 85 -4.50 13.46 -3.23
C HIS A 85 -3.58 13.89 -2.08
N LEU A 86 -2.87 15.01 -2.19
CA LEU A 86 -2.02 15.56 -1.13
C LEU A 86 -2.80 15.74 0.18
N HIS A 87 -3.97 16.35 0.12
CA HIS A 87 -4.84 16.56 1.29
C HIS A 87 -5.32 15.23 1.89
N THR A 88 -5.63 14.24 1.04
CA THR A 88 -6.02 12.89 1.48
C THR A 88 -4.87 12.18 2.21
N LEU A 89 -3.64 12.33 1.69
CA LEU A 89 -2.43 11.78 2.30
C LEU A 89 -2.09 12.46 3.64
N ALA A 90 -2.28 13.77 3.73
CA ALA A 90 -2.04 14.53 4.96
C ALA A 90 -3.06 14.23 6.07
N ARG A 91 -4.32 13.95 5.70
CA ARG A 91 -5.38 13.54 6.63
C ARG A 91 -5.34 12.06 7.00
N ALA A 92 -4.58 11.24 6.26
CA ALA A 92 -4.50 9.83 6.57
C ALA A 92 -3.91 9.65 7.98
N PRO A 93 -4.61 8.93 8.89
CA PRO A 93 -4.04 8.63 10.19
C PRO A 93 -2.69 7.95 9.95
N ARG A 94 -1.61 8.59 10.38
CA ARG A 94 -0.27 8.00 10.29
C ARG A 94 -0.36 6.73 11.11
N ARG A 95 -0.33 5.57 10.45
CA ARG A 95 -0.23 4.26 11.13
C ARG A 95 0.82 4.44 12.20
N SER A 96 0.41 4.42 13.45
CA SER A 96 1.37 4.43 14.53
C SER A 96 2.29 3.26 14.24
N ARG A 97 3.60 3.51 14.20
CA ARG A 97 4.60 2.44 14.06
C ARG A 97 4.53 1.46 15.24
N THR A 98 3.74 1.77 16.26
CA THR A 98 3.43 0.92 17.42
C THR A 98 2.04 0.28 17.37
N ALA A 99 1.27 0.43 16.28
CA ALA A 99 0.13 -0.47 16.08
C ALA A 99 0.73 -1.87 15.95
N GLY A 100 0.68 -2.65 17.04
CA GLY A 100 1.13 -4.03 17.08
C GLY A 100 0.58 -4.76 15.86
N ARG A 101 1.31 -5.76 15.37
CA ARG A 101 0.82 -6.61 14.28
C ARG A 101 -0.63 -6.97 14.61
N PRO A 102 -1.60 -6.70 13.72
CA PRO A 102 -2.99 -7.00 14.01
C PRO A 102 -3.09 -8.47 14.44
N PRO A 103 -3.97 -8.79 15.40
CA PRO A 103 -4.09 -10.14 15.92
C PRO A 103 -4.22 -11.13 14.76
N VAL A 104 -3.55 -12.28 14.90
CA VAL A 104 -3.59 -13.36 13.91
C VAL A 104 -5.04 -13.73 13.65
N GLU A 105 -5.48 -13.63 12.40
CA GLU A 105 -6.84 -14.02 12.01
C GLU A 105 -7.01 -15.53 12.23
N ARG A 106 -8.11 -15.94 12.85
CA ARG A 106 -8.46 -17.35 13.03
C ARG A 106 -9.92 -17.53 12.70
N VAL A 107 -10.25 -18.71 12.19
CA VAL A 107 -11.63 -19.12 11.97
C VAL A 107 -12.28 -19.36 13.33
N THR A 108 -13.53 -18.93 13.50
CA THR A 108 -14.29 -19.24 14.73
C THR A 108 -14.70 -20.72 14.72
N PRO A 109 -14.96 -21.33 15.89
CA PRO A 109 -15.48 -22.70 15.92
C PRO A 109 -16.74 -22.91 15.07
N ALA A 110 -17.64 -21.91 15.05
CA ALA A 110 -18.86 -21.95 14.24
C ALA A 110 -18.58 -21.94 12.73
N THR A 111 -17.66 -21.08 12.26
CA THR A 111 -17.28 -21.07 10.84
C THR A 111 -16.54 -22.35 10.45
N SER A 112 -15.73 -22.93 11.35
CA SER A 112 -15.07 -24.21 11.11
C SER A 112 -16.08 -25.35 10.98
N ALA A 113 -17.08 -25.41 11.89
CA ALA A 113 -18.16 -26.39 11.82
C ALA A 113 -18.99 -26.24 10.54
N LEU A 114 -19.31 -25.00 10.13
CA LEU A 114 -20.01 -24.74 8.87
C LEU A 114 -19.18 -25.21 7.67
N LEU A 115 -17.89 -24.91 7.65
CA LEU A 115 -16.99 -25.34 6.57
C LEU A 115 -16.91 -26.87 6.48
N ALA A 116 -16.89 -27.56 7.62
CA ALA A 116 -16.91 -29.02 7.68
C ALA A 116 -18.24 -29.62 7.21
N ALA A 117 -19.37 -28.94 7.44
CA ALA A 117 -20.69 -29.39 7.01
C ALA A 117 -20.93 -29.23 5.49
N ILE A 118 -20.12 -28.42 4.79
CA ILE A 118 -20.18 -28.31 3.33
C ILE A 118 -19.46 -29.52 2.73
N GLU A 119 -20.21 -30.61 2.55
CA GLU A 119 -19.74 -31.82 1.88
C GLU A 119 -19.95 -31.70 0.35
N GLY A 120 -19.00 -32.23 -0.44
CA GLY A 120 -19.11 -32.30 -1.90
C GLY A 120 -18.82 -31.02 -2.69
N THR A 121 -18.75 -29.85 -2.05
CA THR A 121 -18.42 -28.58 -2.72
C THR A 121 -17.08 -28.02 -2.21
N PRO A 122 -16.08 -27.74 -3.08
CA PRO A 122 -14.83 -27.11 -2.67
C PRO A 122 -15.05 -25.74 -2.02
N ALA A 123 -14.58 -25.56 -0.78
CA ALA A 123 -14.76 -24.32 -0.02
C ALA A 123 -13.49 -23.93 0.74
N VAL A 124 -13.22 -22.62 0.79
CA VAL A 124 -12.07 -22.02 1.47
C VAL A 124 -12.48 -20.73 2.18
N VAL A 125 -11.96 -20.52 3.38
CA VAL A 125 -12.09 -19.29 4.15
C VAL A 125 -10.81 -18.48 3.97
N VAL A 126 -10.92 -17.27 3.44
CA VAL A 126 -9.78 -16.36 3.22
C VAL A 126 -9.86 -15.14 4.13
N GLY A 127 -8.73 -14.79 4.71
CA GLY A 127 -8.59 -13.61 5.56
C GLY A 127 -8.46 -12.32 4.75
N ARG A 128 -8.38 -11.19 5.46
CA ARG A 128 -8.34 -9.85 4.85
C ARG A 128 -7.18 -9.63 3.87
N ARG A 129 -6.09 -10.39 4.03
CA ARG A 129 -4.89 -10.33 3.18
C ARG A 129 -4.77 -11.52 2.22
N SER A 130 -5.87 -12.23 1.99
CA SER A 130 -5.92 -13.44 1.16
C SER A 130 -5.17 -14.65 1.74
N ASP A 131 -4.80 -14.62 3.02
CA ASP A 131 -4.29 -15.80 3.73
C ASP A 131 -5.43 -16.83 3.85
N VAL A 132 -5.14 -18.10 3.60
CA VAL A 132 -6.09 -19.18 3.84
C VAL A 132 -6.18 -19.40 5.34
N LEU A 133 -7.38 -19.24 5.88
CA LEU A 133 -7.66 -19.45 7.30
C LEU A 133 -8.15 -20.86 7.59
N ALA A 134 -8.87 -21.46 6.64
CA ALA A 134 -9.27 -22.86 6.62
C ALA A 134 -9.78 -23.26 5.23
N TRP A 135 -9.83 -24.55 4.95
CA TRP A 135 -10.50 -25.15 3.78
C TRP A 135 -11.21 -26.43 4.21
N ASN A 136 -12.23 -26.86 3.46
CA ASN A 136 -12.71 -28.23 3.58
C ASN A 136 -11.84 -29.16 2.72
N ARG A 137 -12.00 -30.47 2.89
CA ARG A 137 -11.22 -31.48 2.14
C ARG A 137 -11.26 -31.29 0.61
N PRO A 138 -12.42 -31.10 -0.05
CA PRO A 138 -12.43 -30.85 -1.49
C PRO A 138 -11.83 -29.48 -1.87
N GLY A 139 -11.94 -28.47 -1.00
CA GLY A 139 -11.30 -27.16 -1.19
C GLY A 139 -9.79 -27.24 -1.17
N HIS A 140 -9.23 -27.95 -0.19
CA HIS A 140 -7.79 -28.24 -0.13
C HIS A 140 -7.34 -28.99 -1.38
N GLY A 141 -8.01 -30.10 -1.72
CA GLY A 141 -7.66 -30.90 -2.89
C GLY A 141 -7.69 -30.13 -4.20
N LEU A 142 -8.66 -29.23 -4.39
CA LEU A 142 -8.77 -28.42 -5.61
C LEU A 142 -7.71 -27.33 -5.70
N PHE A 143 -7.52 -26.53 -4.64
CA PHE A 143 -6.70 -25.33 -4.71
C PHE A 143 -5.24 -25.54 -4.32
N ALA A 144 -4.96 -26.55 -3.49
CA ALA A 144 -3.69 -26.68 -2.79
C ALA A 144 -3.37 -28.13 -2.43
N GLY A 145 -3.80 -29.11 -3.23
CA GLY A 145 -3.63 -30.53 -2.90
C GLY A 145 -2.17 -30.99 -2.76
N HIS A 146 -1.23 -30.17 -3.23
CA HIS A 146 0.22 -30.35 -3.09
C HIS A 146 0.80 -29.76 -1.78
N LEU A 147 -0.01 -29.05 -0.99
CA LEU A 147 0.36 -28.49 0.30
C LEU A 147 -0.15 -29.38 1.44
N ASP A 148 0.45 -29.22 2.62
CA ASP A 148 -0.05 -29.82 3.86
C ASP A 148 -1.48 -29.32 4.15
N PRO A 149 -2.47 -30.22 4.35
CA PRO A 149 -3.85 -29.83 4.68
C PRO A 149 -3.96 -29.00 5.97
N ASP A 150 -3.02 -29.13 6.91
CA ASP A 150 -3.02 -28.41 8.18
C ASP A 150 -2.19 -27.11 8.12
N SER A 151 -1.62 -26.77 6.96
CA SER A 151 -0.86 -25.52 6.77
C SER A 151 -1.60 -24.21 7.12
N PRO A 152 -2.95 -24.11 7.08
CA PRO A 152 -3.66 -22.95 7.61
C PRO A 152 -3.51 -22.76 9.12
N ASP A 153 -3.11 -23.77 9.89
CA ASP A 153 -2.96 -23.68 11.34
C ASP A 153 -1.64 -23.04 11.78
N ASP A 154 -0.64 -22.93 10.89
CA ASP A 154 0.62 -22.22 11.12
C ASP A 154 0.56 -20.78 10.56
N PRO A 155 0.35 -19.74 11.39
CA PRO A 155 0.25 -18.35 10.95
C PRO A 155 1.50 -17.82 10.24
N GLY A 156 2.67 -18.41 10.49
CA GLY A 156 3.94 -18.01 9.86
C GLY A 156 4.11 -18.56 8.44
N ARG A 157 3.43 -19.66 8.12
CA ARG A 157 3.57 -20.39 6.86
C ARG A 157 2.27 -20.58 6.08
N ARG A 158 1.19 -19.92 6.50
CA ARG A 158 -0.11 -20.05 5.84
C ARG A 158 -0.02 -19.86 4.33
N PRO A 159 -0.70 -20.72 3.57
CA PRO A 159 -0.96 -20.47 2.16
C PRO A 159 -1.68 -19.14 1.98
N ASN A 160 -1.40 -18.46 0.87
CA ASN A 160 -2.06 -17.22 0.53
C ASN A 160 -2.58 -17.30 -0.91
N MET A 161 -3.87 -17.08 -1.11
CA MET A 161 -4.53 -17.27 -2.41
C MET A 161 -4.00 -16.34 -3.49
N ALA A 162 -3.60 -15.11 -3.14
CA ALA A 162 -2.96 -14.24 -4.11
C ALA A 162 -1.58 -14.79 -4.51
N ARG A 163 -0.79 -15.26 -3.54
CA ARG A 163 0.51 -15.88 -3.84
C ARG A 163 0.36 -17.13 -4.68
N LEU A 164 -0.58 -18.02 -4.37
CA LEU A 164 -0.80 -19.23 -5.17
C LEU A 164 -1.16 -18.87 -6.63
N VAL A 165 -2.08 -17.92 -6.86
CA VAL A 165 -2.43 -17.50 -8.22
C VAL A 165 -1.23 -16.99 -9.03
N PHE A 166 -0.26 -16.31 -8.40
CA PHE A 166 0.89 -15.74 -9.11
C PHE A 166 2.13 -16.63 -9.17
N LEU A 167 2.36 -17.45 -8.15
CA LEU A 167 3.64 -18.12 -7.91
C LEU A 167 3.54 -19.64 -7.90
N ASP A 168 2.33 -20.21 -7.87
CA ASP A 168 2.11 -21.65 -7.89
C ASP A 168 1.60 -22.10 -9.26
N ALA A 169 2.31 -23.03 -9.88
CA ALA A 169 1.97 -23.56 -11.20
C ALA A 169 0.67 -24.37 -11.14
N HIS A 170 0.50 -25.19 -10.11
CA HIS A 170 -0.70 -26.01 -9.92
C HIS A 170 -1.96 -25.13 -9.87
N THR A 171 -1.95 -24.06 -9.07
CA THR A 171 -3.08 -23.12 -8.95
C THR A 171 -3.30 -22.32 -10.23
N ARG A 172 -2.24 -21.97 -10.97
CA ARG A 172 -2.37 -21.27 -12.25
C ARG A 172 -3.12 -22.12 -13.28
N ASP A 173 -2.82 -23.42 -13.34
CA ASP A 173 -3.39 -24.35 -14.32
C ASP A 173 -4.88 -24.61 -14.10
N LEU A 174 -5.43 -24.27 -12.92
CA LEU A 174 -6.87 -24.33 -12.64
C LEU A 174 -7.69 -23.29 -13.42
N TYR A 175 -7.05 -22.25 -13.98
CA TYR A 175 -7.75 -21.13 -14.63
C TYR A 175 -7.51 -21.13 -16.13
N THR A 176 -8.56 -21.40 -16.92
CA THR A 176 -8.52 -21.26 -18.38
C THR A 176 -8.18 -19.83 -18.82
N ASP A 177 -8.74 -18.81 -18.16
CA ASP A 177 -8.37 -17.39 -18.34
C ASP A 177 -7.64 -16.87 -17.09
N TRP A 178 -6.41 -17.36 -16.92
CA TRP A 178 -5.53 -16.87 -15.86
C TRP A 178 -5.31 -15.35 -15.89
N PRO A 179 -5.10 -14.69 -17.05
CA PRO A 179 -4.97 -13.22 -17.10
C PRO A 179 -6.14 -12.46 -16.48
N ALA A 180 -7.39 -12.88 -16.73
CA ALA A 180 -8.56 -12.26 -16.10
C ALA A 180 -8.56 -12.47 -14.58
N LYS A 181 -8.25 -13.68 -14.12
CA LYS A 181 -8.15 -13.96 -12.67
C LYS A 181 -7.07 -13.12 -12.00
N ALA A 182 -5.89 -13.02 -12.62
CA ALA A 182 -4.78 -12.22 -12.11
C ALA A 182 -5.15 -10.74 -11.97
N ARG A 183 -5.85 -10.15 -12.96
CA ARG A 183 -6.36 -8.77 -12.89
C ARG A 183 -7.33 -8.59 -11.71
N ALA A 184 -8.26 -9.52 -11.52
CA ALA A 184 -9.20 -9.48 -10.40
C ALA A 184 -8.50 -9.53 -9.04
N VAL A 185 -7.49 -10.40 -8.89
CA VAL A 185 -6.67 -10.49 -7.67
C VAL A 185 -5.90 -9.20 -7.43
N VAL A 186 -5.27 -8.61 -8.46
CA VAL A 186 -4.58 -7.31 -8.35
C VAL A 186 -5.54 -6.20 -7.94
N GLY A 187 -6.76 -6.18 -8.50
CA GLY A 187 -7.81 -5.25 -8.11
C GLY A 187 -8.13 -5.34 -6.61
N ASN A 188 -8.38 -6.56 -6.11
CA ASN A 188 -8.62 -6.80 -4.69
C ASN A 188 -7.43 -6.42 -3.79
N LEU A 189 -6.19 -6.66 -4.22
CA LEU A 189 -4.99 -6.25 -3.49
C LEU A 189 -4.84 -4.73 -3.41
N ARG A 190 -5.19 -4.00 -4.48
CA ARG A 190 -5.21 -2.53 -4.47
C ARG A 190 -6.25 -2.00 -3.49
N LEU A 191 -7.45 -2.58 -3.49
CA LEU A 191 -8.52 -2.20 -2.55
C LEU A 191 -8.13 -2.48 -1.10
N THR A 192 -7.55 -3.64 -0.79
CA THR A 192 -7.13 -4.00 0.59
C THR A 192 -5.88 -3.25 1.04
N GLY A 193 -5.01 -2.83 0.11
CA GLY A 193 -3.91 -1.89 0.38
C GLY A 193 -4.39 -0.46 0.66
N SER A 194 -5.51 -0.06 0.05
CA SER A 194 -6.14 1.27 0.20
C SER A 194 -7.14 1.35 1.35
N ASN A 195 -7.73 0.23 1.79
CA ASN A 195 -8.72 0.22 2.87
C ASN A 195 -8.07 0.43 4.24
N LYS A 196 -8.21 1.67 4.73
CA LYS A 196 -8.12 2.01 6.15
C LYS A 196 -9.27 1.27 6.84
N SER A 197 -8.96 0.26 7.66
CA SER A 197 -9.96 -0.33 8.55
C SER A 197 -10.55 0.77 9.42
N CYS A 198 -11.88 0.90 9.38
CA CYS A 198 -12.69 1.65 10.36
C CYS A 198 -12.37 1.21 11.79
#